data_AF-A0A6L8BEU0-F1
#
_entry.id   AF-A0A6L8BEU0-F1
#
_cell.length_a   1.000
_cell.length_b   1.000
_cell.length_c   1.000
_cell.angle_alpha   90.00
_cell.angle_beta   90.00
_cell.angle_gamma   90.00
#
_symmetry.space_group_name_H-M   'P 1'
#
loop_
_entity.id
_entity.type
_entity.pdbx_description
1 polymer ?
#
loop_
_entity_poly.entity_id
_entity_poly.type
_entity_poly.pdbx_seq_one_letter_code
_entity_poly.pdbx_strand_id
1 'polypeptide(L)'
;MSLGHRFCQCFETHNLVVQKPTLSFEWGWNLLQSIRRGDELRLAHCDICSIAYVYDQLQLPRGDCPACLTLRALHPKKAPPRRAAMG
;
A
#
# COMPACT_ATOMS: atom_id res chain seq x y z
N MET A 1 -23.21 15.78 3.70
CA MET A 1 -23.16 14.30 3.68
C MET A 1 -22.39 13.80 4.89
N SER A 2 -22.84 12.71 5.53
CA SER A 2 -22.16 12.13 6.69
C SER A 2 -20.92 11.32 6.28
N LEU A 3 -20.02 11.08 7.22
CA LEU A 3 -18.82 10.26 7.01
C LEU A 3 -19.20 8.83 6.55
N GLY A 4 -20.23 8.24 7.15
CA GLY A 4 -20.70 6.91 6.78
C GLY A 4 -21.15 6.84 5.32
N HIS A 5 -21.89 7.84 4.84
CA HIS A 5 -22.32 7.90 3.44
C HIS A 5 -21.14 7.95 2.46
N ARG A 6 -20.12 8.78 2.76
CA ARG A 6 -18.91 8.87 1.93
C ARG A 6 -18.12 7.56 1.93
N PHE A 7 -18.10 6.86 3.07
CA PHE A 7 -17.47 5.55 3.15
C PHE A 7 -18.21 4.50 2.31
N CYS A 8 -19.53 4.42 2.38
CA CYS A 8 -20.31 3.49 1.56
C CYS A 8 -20.01 3.68 0.07
N GLN A 9 -20.04 4.91 -0.42
CA GLN A 9 -19.72 5.23 -1.82
C GLN A 9 -18.29 4.80 -2.20
N CYS A 10 -17.32 5.03 -1.32
CA CYS A 10 -15.93 4.62 -1.55
C CYS A 10 -15.79 3.09 -1.59
N PHE A 11 -16.46 2.38 -0.68
CA PHE A 11 -16.42 0.92 -0.61
C PHE A 11 -17.10 0.26 -1.82
N GLU A 12 -18.23 0.80 -2.26
CA GLU A 12 -18.89 0.39 -3.51
C GLU A 12 -17.97 0.58 -4.72
N THR A 13 -17.33 1.76 -4.81
CA THR A 13 -16.36 2.05 -5.89
C THR A 13 -15.18 1.07 -5.85
N HIS A 14 -14.65 0.77 -4.67
CA HIS A 14 -13.58 -0.22 -4.48
C HIS A 14 -13.99 -1.60 -5.04
N ASN A 15 -15.21 -2.07 -4.74
CA ASN A 15 -15.68 -3.37 -5.21
C ASN A 15 -15.90 -3.42 -6.73
N LEU A 16 -16.16 -2.28 -7.37
CA LEU A 16 -16.27 -2.19 -8.83
C LEU A 16 -14.91 -2.15 -9.53
N VAL A 17 -13.90 -1.52 -8.92
CA VAL A 17 -12.58 -1.30 -9.53
C VAL A 17 -11.61 -2.45 -9.26
N VAL A 18 -11.68 -3.08 -8.09
CA VAL A 18 -10.76 -4.13 -7.69
C VAL A 18 -11.26 -5.49 -8.17
N GLN A 19 -10.46 -6.20 -8.97
CA GLN A 19 -10.84 -7.49 -9.58
C GLN A 19 -11.17 -8.59 -8.56
N LYS A 20 -10.49 -8.60 -7.41
CA LYS A 20 -10.67 -9.57 -6.33
C LYS A 20 -10.58 -8.85 -4.98
N PRO A 21 -11.65 -8.17 -4.55
CA PRO A 21 -11.62 -7.40 -3.31
C PRO A 21 -11.48 -8.34 -2.12
N THR A 22 -10.46 -8.12 -1.29
CA THR A 22 -10.20 -8.92 -0.07
C THR A 22 -10.66 -8.21 1.21
N LEU A 23 -10.93 -6.90 1.15
CA LEU A 23 -11.46 -6.12 2.26
C LEU A 23 -12.97 -6.31 2.39
N SER A 24 -13.43 -6.82 3.53
CA SER A 24 -14.86 -6.73 3.88
C SER A 24 -15.25 -5.29 4.26
N PHE A 25 -16.54 -5.04 4.34
CA PHE A 25 -17.08 -3.73 4.74
C PHE A 25 -16.58 -3.32 6.14
N GLU A 26 -16.64 -4.24 7.10
CA GLU A 26 -16.22 -4.03 8.49
C GLU A 26 -14.71 -3.74 8.57
N TRP A 27 -13.89 -4.51 7.85
CA TRP A 27 -12.45 -4.28 7.78
C TRP A 27 -12.11 -2.94 7.13
N GLY A 28 -12.83 -2.56 6.07
CA GLY A 28 -12.68 -1.25 5.44
C GLY A 28 -13.06 -0.10 6.38
N TRP A 29 -14.13 -0.25 7.15
CA TRP A 29 -14.56 0.78 8.11
C TRP A 29 -13.56 0.91 9.26
N ASN A 30 -13.10 -0.21 9.81
CA ASN A 30 -12.08 -0.23 10.85
C ASN A 30 -10.78 0.40 10.36
N LEU A 31 -10.34 0.09 9.13
CA LEU A 31 -9.16 0.71 8.52
C LEU A 31 -9.29 2.23 8.45
N LEU A 32 -10.44 2.75 8.00
CA LEU A 32 -10.70 4.19 7.96
C LEU A 32 -10.62 4.81 9.36
N GLN A 33 -11.24 4.19 10.38
CA GLN A 33 -11.18 4.72 11.74
C GLN A 33 -9.75 4.71 12.29
N SER A 34 -8.98 3.63 12.07
CA SER A 34 -7.58 3.55 12.52
C SER A 34 -6.69 4.61 11.86
N ILE A 35 -6.85 4.84 10.55
CA ILE A 35 -6.12 5.92 9.85
C ILE A 35 -6.52 7.29 10.40
N ARG A 36 -7.81 7.52 10.70
CA ARG A 36 -8.29 8.79 11.25
C ARG A 36 -7.82 9.05 12.68
N ARG A 37 -7.68 7.99 13.49
CA ARG A 37 -7.10 8.07 14.84
C ARG A 37 -5.60 8.41 14.77
N GLY A 38 -4.89 7.83 13.80
CA GLY A 38 -3.57 8.28 13.36
C GLY A 38 -2.40 7.96 14.31
N ASP A 39 -2.61 7.05 15.25
CA ASP A 39 -1.59 6.60 16.21
C ASP A 39 -0.92 5.29 15.82
N GLU A 40 -1.63 4.38 15.16
CA GLU A 40 -1.08 3.11 14.65
C GLU A 40 -0.86 3.16 13.13
N LEU A 41 -1.88 3.56 12.37
CA LEU A 41 -1.86 3.54 10.91
C LEU A 41 -1.86 4.96 10.33
N ARG A 42 -1.04 5.17 9.30
CA ARG A 42 -0.90 6.44 8.59
C ARG A 42 -0.84 6.23 7.08
N LEU A 43 -1.09 7.30 6.33
CA LEU A 43 -0.92 7.34 4.89
C LEU A 43 0.41 8.04 4.54
N ALA A 44 1.14 7.48 3.59
CA ALA A 44 2.30 8.10 2.97
C ALA A 44 2.13 8.11 1.44
N HIS A 45 2.81 9.04 0.78
CA HIS A 45 3.00 9.02 -0.66
C HIS A 45 4.45 8.61 -0.94
N CYS A 46 4.64 7.72 -1.91
CA CYS A 46 5.98 7.33 -2.31
C CYS A 46 6.61 8.37 -3.24
N ASP A 47 7.80 8.87 -2.92
CA ASP A 47 8.51 9.84 -3.77
C ASP A 47 9.01 9.26 -5.11
N ILE A 48 8.98 7.93 -5.27
CA ILE A 48 9.44 7.23 -6.48
C ILE A 48 8.28 6.94 -7.43
N CYS A 49 7.18 6.38 -6.91
CA CYS A 49 6.06 5.91 -7.74
C CYS A 49 4.76 6.69 -7.53
N SER A 50 4.75 7.69 -6.63
CA SER A 50 3.61 8.56 -6.31
C SER A 50 2.35 7.87 -5.75
N ILE A 51 2.37 6.55 -5.58
CA ILE A 51 1.26 5.80 -4.98
C ILE A 51 1.13 6.15 -3.49
N ALA A 52 -0.11 6.34 -3.05
CA ALA A 52 -0.48 6.43 -1.65
C ALA A 52 -0.56 5.02 -1.04
N TYR A 53 0.02 4.81 0.13
CA TYR A 53 -0.01 3.53 0.84
C TYR A 53 -0.19 3.72 2.34
N VAL A 54 -0.81 2.73 2.97
CA VAL A 54 -0.93 2.65 4.44
C VAL A 54 0.37 2.08 4.99
N TYR A 55 0.88 2.66 6.08
CA TYR A 55 2.02 2.14 6.81
C TYR A 55 1.76 2.14 8.32
N ASP A 56 2.40 1.20 9.01
CA ASP A 56 2.44 1.14 10.47
C ASP A 56 3.43 2.18 11.00
N GLN A 57 2.94 3.15 11.77
CA GLN A 57 3.75 4.22 12.34
C GLN A 57 4.71 3.73 13.41
N LEU A 58 4.36 2.64 14.10
CA LEU A 58 5.12 2.07 15.21
C LEU A 58 6.21 1.10 14.71
N GLN A 59 6.19 0.72 13.44
CA GLN A 59 7.21 -0.15 12.84
C GLN A 59 8.53 0.60 12.63
N LEU A 60 9.61 0.10 13.24
CA LEU A 60 10.99 0.52 13.00
C LEU A 60 11.90 -0.68 12.69
N PRO A 61 12.71 -0.63 11.61
CA PRO A 61 12.76 0.44 10.60
C PRO A 61 11.49 0.45 9.73
N ARG A 62 11.19 1.61 9.15
CA ARG A 62 10.07 1.72 8.19
C ARG A 62 10.35 0.89 6.95
N GLY A 63 9.35 0.15 6.49
CA GLY A 63 9.42 -0.60 5.24
C GLY A 63 9.43 0.30 4.00
N ASP A 64 10.01 -0.22 2.91
CA ASP A 64 9.92 0.38 1.57
C ASP A 64 8.46 0.45 1.09
N CYS A 65 8.18 1.33 0.12
CA CYS A 65 6.87 1.41 -0.51
C CYS A 65 6.43 0.04 -1.07
N PRO A 66 5.27 -0.51 -0.65
CA PRO A 66 4.81 -1.83 -1.09
C PRO A 66 4.67 -1.93 -2.61
N ALA A 67 4.18 -0.87 -3.27
CA ALA A 67 4.03 -0.86 -4.73
C ALA A 67 5.38 -0.93 -5.46
N CYS A 68 6.40 -0.21 -4.97
CA CYS A 68 7.75 -0.30 -5.52
C CYS A 68 8.34 -1.70 -5.34
N LEU A 69 8.12 -2.33 -4.17
CA LEU A 69 8.58 -3.68 -3.91
C LEU A 69 7.91 -4.70 -4.84
N THR A 70 6.58 -4.63 -5.00
CA THR A 70 5.83 -5.48 -5.94
C THR A 70 6.34 -5.30 -7.37
N LEU A 71 6.53 -4.07 -7.82
CA LEU A 71 7.02 -3.80 -9.18
C LEU A 71 8.43 -4.33 -9.41
N ARG A 72 9.34 -4.18 -8.43
CA ARG A 72 10.69 -4.74 -8.48
C ARG A 72 10.67 -6.27 -8.53
N ALA A 73 9.75 -6.91 -7.79
CA ALA A 73 9.61 -8.36 -7.79
C ALA A 73 9.08 -8.88 -9.14
N LEU A 74 8.19 -8.14 -9.80
CA LEU A 74 7.69 -8.46 -11.15
C LEU A 74 8.74 -8.22 -12.24
N HIS A 75 9.66 -7.27 -12.04
CA HIS A 75 10.73 -6.93 -12.98
C HIS A 75 12.11 -7.01 -12.32
N PRO A 76 12.61 -8.22 -12.00
CA PRO A 76 13.93 -8.36 -11.43
C PRO A 76 14.97 -7.87 -12.44
N LYS A 77 15.81 -6.91 -12.04
CA LYS A 77 16.98 -6.53 -12.84
C LYS A 77 17.88 -7.76 -12.97
N LYS A 78 18.19 -8.16 -14.20
CA LYS A 78 19.20 -9.21 -14.45
C LYS A 78 20.50 -8.78 -13.76
N ALA A 79 21.07 -9.66 -12.96
CA ALA A 79 22.36 -9.40 -12.33
C ALA A 79 23.39 -9.07 -13.43
N PRO A 80 24.26 -8.07 -13.23
CA PRO A 80 25.35 -7.84 -14.15
C PRO A 80 26.19 -9.12 -14.25
N PRO A 81 26.72 -9.47 -15.44
CA PRO A 81 27.58 -10.64 -15.57
C PRO A 81 28.75 -10.51 -14.60
N ARG A 82 28.98 -11.53 -13.77
CA ARG A 82 30.17 -11.59 -12.90
C ARG A 82 31.39 -11.41 -13.79
N ARG A 83 32.13 -10.30 -13.62
CA ARG A 83 33.45 -10.16 -14.22
C ARG A 83 34.27 -11.38 -13.81
N ALA A 84 34.69 -12.19 -14.78
CA ALA A 84 35.64 -13.25 -14.54
C ALA A 84 36.88 -12.61 -13.91
N ALA A 85 37.25 -13.05 -12.72
CA ALA A 85 38.52 -12.69 -12.12
C ALA A 85 39.61 -13.13 -13.12
N MET A 86 40.28 -12.16 -13.74
CA MET A 86 41.51 -12.42 -14.50
C MET A 86 42.53 -12.95 -13.49
N GLY A 87 43.07 -14.12 -13.80
CA GLY A 87 44.03 -14.85 -12.98
C GLY A 87 45.44 -14.30 -13.02
#